data_AF-A0A061DR47-F1
#
_entry.id   AF-A0A061DR47-F1
#
_cell.length_a   1.000
_cell.length_b   1.000
_cell.length_c   1.000
_cell.angle_alpha   90.00
_cell.angle_beta   90.00
_cell.angle_gamma   90.00
#
_symmetry.space_group_name_H-M   'P 1'
#
loop_
_entity.id
_entity.type
_entity.pdbx_description
1 polymer ?
#
loop_
_entity_poly.entity_id
_entity_poly.type
_entity_poly.pdbx_seq_one_letter_code
_entity_poly.pdbx_strand_id
1 'polypeptide(L)' 'MAGPRIAHATLKGPSVVKEIIIGITLGFCAGGLWKMHHWNEQRKVRAFYDMLEKGDISVVAEE' A
#
# COMPACT_ATOMS: atom_id res chain seq x y z
N MET A 1 -55.72 -21.43 -4.46
CA MET A 1 -54.48 -21.27 -5.24
C MET A 1 -53.39 -20.83 -4.28
N ALA A 2 -52.35 -21.63 -4.07
CA ALA A 2 -51.22 -21.26 -3.22
C ALA A 2 -50.31 -20.31 -4.00
N GLY A 3 -50.07 -19.10 -3.49
CA GLY A 3 -49.22 -18.11 -4.14
C GLY A 3 -47.76 -18.58 -4.29
N PRO A 4 -47.01 -18.01 -5.26
CA PRO A 4 -45.64 -18.42 -5.53
C PRO A 4 -44.76 -18.17 -4.30
N ARG A 5 -44.01 -19.21 -3.87
CA ARG A 5 -43.03 -19.07 -2.80
C ARG A 5 -41.79 -18.34 -3.34
N ILE A 6 -41.66 -17.06 -2.99
CA ILE A 6 -40.47 -16.28 -3.26
C ILE A 6 -39.37 -16.77 -2.32
N ALA A 7 -38.30 -17.32 -2.87
CA ALA A 7 -37.11 -17.68 -2.11
C ALA A 7 -36.41 -16.39 -1.65
N HIS A 8 -36.67 -15.96 -0.42
CA HIS A 8 -35.87 -14.93 0.21
C HIS A 8 -34.48 -15.53 0.50
N ALA A 9 -33.46 -15.10 -0.24
CA ALA A 9 -32.08 -15.44 0.06
C ALA A 9 -31.79 -14.97 1.47
N THR A 10 -31.75 -15.89 2.43
CA THR A 10 -31.29 -15.60 3.77
C THR A 10 -29.86 -15.09 3.63
N LEU A 11 -29.67 -13.80 3.90
CA LEU A 11 -28.34 -13.20 3.99
C LEU A 11 -27.60 -14.00 5.07
N LYS A 12 -26.81 -15.00 4.64
CA LYS A 12 -25.91 -15.72 5.53
C LYS A 12 -25.07 -14.65 6.21
N GLY A 13 -25.11 -14.61 7.54
CA GLY A 13 -24.49 -13.57 8.36
C GLY A 13 -23.01 -13.33 8.02
N PRO A 14 -22.40 -12.29 8.60
CA PRO A 14 -21.05 -11.84 8.25
C PRO A 14 -20.04 -12.99 8.25
N SER A 15 -19.33 -13.15 7.14
CA SER A 15 -18.37 -14.23 6.96
C SER A 15 -17.02 -13.83 7.51
N VAL A 16 -16.67 -14.36 8.68
CA VAL A 16 -15.39 -14.11 9.38
C VAL A 16 -14.18 -14.35 8.46
N VAL A 17 -14.22 -15.39 7.62
CA VAL A 17 -13.14 -15.72 6.69
C VAL A 17 -12.94 -14.60 5.65
N LYS A 18 -14.03 -14.04 5.12
CA LYS A 18 -13.94 -12.94 4.14
C LYS A 18 -13.35 -11.69 4.77
N GLU A 19 -13.75 -11.34 5.98
CA GLU A 19 -13.22 -10.19 6.71
C GLU A 19 -11.71 -10.33 6.99
N ILE A 20 -11.25 -11.52 7.37
CA ILE A 20 -9.81 -11.79 7.57
C ILE A 20 -9.04 -11.60 6.26
N ILE A 21 -9.54 -12.15 5.15
CA ILE A 21 -8.87 -12.01 3.84
C ILE A 21 -8.80 -10.54 3.42
N ILE A 22 -9.87 -9.79 3.60
CA ILE A 22 -9.90 -8.35 3.30
C ILE A 22 -8.90 -7.61 4.18
N GLY A 23 -8.88 -7.85 5.49
CA GLY A 23 -7.94 -7.21 6.41
C GLY A 23 -6.48 -7.50 6.06
N ILE A 24 -6.15 -8.75 5.76
CA ILE A 24 -4.81 -9.15 5.33
C ILE A 24 -4.42 -8.48 4.01
N THR A 25 -5.33 -8.47 3.03
CA THR A 25 -5.08 -7.86 1.71
C THR A 25 -4.81 -6.37 1.85
N LEU A 26 -5.63 -5.65 2.62
CA LEU A 26 -5.45 -4.24 2.90
C LEU A 26 -4.14 -3.97 3.65
N GLY A 27 -3.79 -4.82 4.62
CA GLY A 27 -2.53 -4.73 5.36
C GLY A 27 -1.31 -4.88 4.44
N PHE A 28 -1.33 -5.85 3.51
CA PHE A 28 -0.27 -6.02 2.53
C PHE A 28 -0.20 -4.87 1.52
N CYS A 29 -1.35 -4.33 1.07
CA CYS A 29 -1.36 -3.17 0.19
C CYS A 29 -0.73 -1.94 0.87
N ALA A 30 -1.14 -1.62 2.09
CA ALA A 30 -0.57 -0.50 2.84
C ALA A 30 0.93 -0.70 3.12
N GLY A 31 1.32 -1.89 3.57
CA GLY A 31 2.74 -2.24 3.80
C GLY A 31 3.58 -2.19 2.52
N GLY A 32 3.03 -2.64 1.39
CA GLY A 32 3.69 -2.59 0.08
C GLY A 32 3.91 -1.16 -0.40
N LEU A 33 2.89 -0.29 -0.27
CA LEU A 33 3.01 1.13 -0.60
C LEU A 33 4.08 1.81 0.25
N TRP A 34 4.09 1.55 1.56
CA TRP A 34 5.12 2.07 2.45
C TRP A 34 6.52 1.60 2.04
N LYS A 35 6.68 0.32 1.71
CA LYS A 35 7.97 -0.23 1.29
C LYS A 35 8.46 0.40 -0.01
N MET A 36 7.57 0.63 -0.97
CA MET A 36 7.91 1.30 -2.22
C MET A 36 8.34 2.75 -2.00
N HIS A 37 7.64 3.47 -1.11
CA HIS A 37 8.03 4.82 -0.70
C HIS A 37 9.42 4.82 -0.03
N HIS A 38 9.64 3.93 0.94
CA HIS A 38 10.91 3.78 1.63
C HIS A 38 12.08 3.48 0.68
N TRP A 39 11.89 2.57 -0.29
CA TRP A 39 12.88 2.28 -1.32
C TRP A 39 13.14 3.44 -2.27
N ASN A 40 12.16 4.33 -2.48
CA ASN A 40 12.37 5.53 -3.28
C ASN A 40 13.20 6.56 -2.53
N GLU A 41 12.90 6.78 -1.24
CA GLU A 41 13.69 7.70 -0.41
C GLU A 41 15.14 7.24 -0.25
N GLN A 42 15.38 5.94 -0.02
CA GLN A 42 16.74 5.40 0.02
C GLN A 42 17.51 5.63 -1.29
N ARG A 43 16.84 5.49 -2.45
CA ARG A 43 17.45 5.74 -3.76
C ARG A 43 17.80 7.21 -3.96
N LYS A 44 16.92 8.14 -3.56
CA LYS A 44 17.19 9.58 -3.63
C LYS A 44 18.40 9.97 -2.78
N VAL A 45 18.46 9.49 -1.55
CA VAL A 45 19.58 9.78 -0.63
C VAL A 45 20.90 9.23 -1.18
N ARG A 46 20.89 7.99 -1.69
CA ARG A 46 22.10 7.42 -2.33
C ARG A 46 22.55 8.26 -3.52
N ALA A 47 21.63 8.61 -4.42
CA ALA A 47 21.96 9.42 -5.59
C ALA A 47 22.52 10.80 -5.20
N PHE A 48 21.95 11.44 -4.16
CA PHE A 48 22.47 12.71 -3.64
C PHE A 48 23.91 12.59 -3.17
N TYR A 49 24.23 11.59 -2.34
CA TYR A 49 25.59 11.41 -1.85
C TYR A 49 26.57 10.99 -2.96
N ASP A 50 26.16 10.16 -3.91
CA ASP A 50 27.00 9.80 -5.06
C ASP A 50 27.36 11.03 -5.91
N MET A 51 26.42 11.97 -6.10
CA MET A 51 26.69 13.23 -6.81
C MET A 51 27.57 14.18 -6.00
N LEU A 52 27.40 14.19 -4.67
CA LEU A 52 28.23 15.00 -3.77
C LEU A 52 29.68 14.50 -3.77
N GLU A 53 29.90 13.19 -3.73
CA GLU A 53 31.25 12.59 -3.75
C GLU A 53 31.95 12.81 -5.09
N LYS A 54 31.20 12.82 -6.20
CA LYS A 54 31.74 13.17 -7.53
C LYS A 54 32.12 14.65 -7.67
N GLY A 55 31.64 15.51 -6.77
CA GLY A 55 31.89 16.96 -6.80
C GLY A 55 31.00 17.73 -7.77
N ASP A 56 29.96 17.09 -8.34
CA ASP A 56 28.99 17.73 -9.25
C ASP A 56 28.03 18.68 -8.53
N ILE A 57 27.82 18.45 -7.22
CA ILE A 57 26.99 19.29 -6.36
C ILE A 57 27.79 19.74 -5.13
N SER A 58 27.55 20.97 -4.67
CA SER A 58 28.09 21.52 -3.42
C SER A 58 26.95 21.80 -2.45
N VAL A 59 27.23 21.62 -1.16
CA VAL A 59 26.30 21.99 -0.08
C VAL A 59 26.52 23.45 0.37
N VAL A 60 27.67 24.04 0.03
CA VAL A 60 28.00 25.43 0.36
C VAL A 60 27.62 26.31 -0.83
N ALA A 61 26.77 27.32 -0.58
CA ALA A 61 26.48 28.36 -1.55
C ALA A 61 27.72 29.23 -1.74
N GLU A 62 28.11 29.50 -3.00
CA GLU A 62 29.10 30.54 -3.28
C GLU A 62 28.46 31.91 -2.98
N GLU A 63 29.04 32.62 -2.02
CA GLU A 63 28.70 34.01 -1.68
C GLU A 63 29.35 34.99 -2.66
#